data_AF-A0A367JA84-F1
#
_entry.id   AF-A0A367JA84-F1
#
_cell.length_a   1.000
_cell.length_b   1.000
_cell.length_c   1.000
_cell.angle_alpha   90.00
_cell.angle_beta   90.00
_cell.angle_gamma   90.00
#
_symmetry.space_group_name_H-M   'P 1'
#
loop_
_entity.id
_entity.type
_entity.pdbx_description
1 polymer ?
#
loop_
_entity_poly.entity_id
_entity_poly.type
_entity_poly.pdbx_seq_one_letter_code
_entity_poly.pdbx_strand_id
1 'polypeptide(L)'
;MKVYEITEEDLIALNVKRGHRRLIQREIATLNGIPKHQPLIVNSIPSQVHPSTKLLFSSPRPPFYYKKISETANKKDMSGESSSGYGSMQSSSSFSNNINNNGKASFDEYEEDGTSSSDQSLHGYTRKYKRHPKPDIHAPVKPPSAYVMFSNDSRAQLKDHNLSFAEIAKIVGEQWKKLDAREKQVYECNAMRAKDEYIDALNRYKQTPEYRKYQAYLADFKSKQDEENKRIMRQRKRVKMNSPNSNR
;
A
#
# COMPACT_ATOMS: atom_id res chain seq x y z
N MET A 1 24.35 -48.57 -15.76
CA MET A 1 23.44 -48.15 -14.68
C MET A 1 22.90 -46.77 -15.04
N LYS A 2 21.58 -46.61 -15.24
CA LYS A 2 20.97 -45.28 -15.45
C LYS A 2 20.84 -44.62 -14.08
N VAL A 3 21.55 -43.51 -13.87
CA VAL A 3 21.38 -42.65 -12.70
C VAL A 3 20.01 -42.01 -12.82
N TYR A 4 19.16 -42.17 -11.81
CA TYR A 4 17.84 -41.54 -11.78
C TYR A 4 18.02 -40.02 -11.63
N GLU A 5 17.68 -39.25 -12.67
CA GLU A 5 17.63 -37.80 -12.59
C GLU A 5 16.40 -37.39 -11.76
N ILE A 6 16.62 -36.73 -10.63
CA ILE A 6 15.52 -36.23 -9.78
C ILE A 6 14.79 -35.12 -10.54
N THR A 7 13.53 -35.35 -10.88
CA THR A 7 12.70 -34.42 -11.65
C THR A 7 11.88 -33.50 -10.73
N GLU A 8 11.23 -32.47 -11.30
CA GLU A 8 10.33 -31.59 -10.53
C GLU A 8 9.13 -32.36 -9.95
N GLU A 9 8.67 -33.39 -10.66
CA GLU A 9 7.53 -34.22 -10.30
C GLU A 9 7.83 -35.02 -9.03
N ASP A 10 9.04 -35.58 -8.93
CA ASP A 10 9.51 -36.29 -7.74
C ASP A 10 9.51 -35.38 -6.50
N LEU A 11 9.97 -34.14 -6.66
CA LEU A 11 10.00 -33.16 -5.57
C LEU A 11 8.59 -32.67 -5.17
N ILE A 12 7.63 -32.69 -6.10
CA ILE A 12 6.23 -32.39 -5.81
C ILE A 12 5.60 -33.56 -5.05
N ALA A 13 5.83 -34.81 -5.49
CA ALA A 13 5.31 -36.02 -4.85
C ALA A 13 5.82 -36.16 -3.40
N LEU A 14 7.04 -35.71 -3.12
CA LEU A 14 7.62 -35.67 -1.77
C LEU A 14 7.19 -34.45 -0.93
N ASN A 15 6.23 -33.66 -1.39
CA ASN A 15 5.72 -32.45 -0.71
C ASN A 15 6.80 -31.40 -0.36
N VAL A 16 7.91 -31.36 -1.11
CA VAL A 16 8.99 -30.39 -0.89
C VAL A 16 8.46 -28.99 -1.20
N LYS A 17 8.61 -28.01 -0.30
CA LYS A 17 8.11 -26.64 -0.52
C LYS A 17 8.73 -26.00 -1.77
N ARG A 18 7.94 -25.21 -2.53
CA ARG A 18 8.33 -24.59 -3.81
C ARG A 18 9.70 -23.91 -3.81
N GLY A 19 10.06 -23.20 -2.73
CA GLY A 19 11.37 -22.55 -2.60
C GLY A 19 12.54 -23.53 -2.63
N HIS A 20 12.44 -24.65 -1.90
CA HIS A 20 13.47 -25.69 -1.88
C HIS A 20 13.56 -26.40 -3.22
N ARG A 21 12.40 -26.69 -3.86
CA ARG A 21 12.38 -27.28 -5.20
C ARG A 21 13.14 -26.41 -6.22
N ARG A 22 12.96 -25.09 -6.17
CA ARG A 22 13.67 -24.14 -7.05
C ARG A 22 15.17 -24.09 -6.79
N LEU A 23 15.61 -24.25 -5.54
CA LEU A 23 17.03 -24.34 -5.20
C LEU A 23 17.65 -25.64 -5.72
N ILE A 24 16.96 -26.77 -5.53
CA ILE A 24 17.41 -28.08 -6.01
C ILE A 24 17.49 -28.10 -7.54
N GLN A 25 16.47 -27.59 -8.24
CA GLN A 25 16.50 -27.44 -9.71
C GLN A 25 17.63 -26.52 -10.17
N ARG A 26 17.91 -25.44 -9.45
CA ARG A 26 19.03 -24.55 -9.74
C ARG A 26 20.36 -25.28 -9.62
N GLU A 27 20.52 -26.10 -8.59
CA GLU A 27 21.77 -26.84 -8.34
C GLU A 27 21.98 -27.96 -9.37
N ILE A 28 20.92 -28.73 -9.69
CA ILE A 28 20.95 -29.75 -10.75
C ILE A 28 21.30 -29.11 -12.10
N ALA A 29 20.67 -27.97 -12.44
CA ALA A 29 20.97 -27.26 -13.67
C ALA A 29 22.43 -26.77 -13.73
N THR A 30 23.00 -26.32 -12.60
CA THR A 30 24.41 -25.93 -12.55
C THR A 30 25.37 -27.11 -12.71
N LEU A 31 25.02 -28.28 -12.14
CA LEU A 31 25.78 -29.52 -12.35
C LEU A 31 25.72 -29.98 -13.81
N ASN A 32 24.59 -29.72 -14.48
CA ASN A 32 24.40 -29.98 -15.91
C ASN A 32 24.96 -28.87 -16.82
N GLY A 33 25.74 -27.94 -16.28
CA GLY A 33 26.48 -26.92 -17.05
C GLY A 33 25.69 -25.64 -17.37
N ILE A 34 24.48 -25.45 -16.84
CA ILE A 34 23.72 -24.20 -17.00
C ILE A 34 24.20 -23.17 -15.96
N PRO A 35 24.73 -22.00 -16.38
CA PRO A 35 25.31 -21.04 -15.44
C PRO A 35 24.25 -20.38 -14.55
N LYS A 36 24.64 -20.04 -13.31
CA LYS A 36 23.75 -19.49 -12.26
C LYS A 36 22.97 -18.24 -12.67
N HIS A 37 23.52 -17.43 -13.57
CA HIS A 37 22.90 -16.19 -14.05
C HIS A 37 21.85 -16.42 -15.16
N GLN A 38 21.82 -17.60 -15.78
CA GLN A 38 20.83 -17.92 -16.80
C GLN A 38 19.50 -18.30 -16.15
N PRO A 39 18.36 -17.74 -16.60
CA PRO A 39 17.05 -18.12 -16.08
C PRO A 39 16.72 -19.56 -16.48
N LEU A 40 16.23 -20.35 -15.52
CA LEU A 40 15.70 -21.69 -15.81
C LEU A 40 14.27 -21.58 -16.31
N ILE A 41 14.04 -22.03 -17.55
CA ILE A 41 12.69 -22.16 -18.10
C ILE A 41 12.07 -23.42 -17.50
N VAL A 42 11.41 -23.24 -16.37
CA VAL A 42 10.60 -24.31 -15.75
C VAL A 42 9.20 -24.21 -16.35
N ASN A 43 8.87 -25.14 -17.25
CA ASN A 43 7.52 -25.28 -17.77
C ASN A 43 6.58 -25.52 -16.58
N SER A 44 5.75 -24.54 -16.26
CA SER A 44 4.69 -24.75 -15.27
C SER A 44 3.69 -25.71 -15.89
N ILE A 45 3.65 -26.95 -15.42
CA ILE A 45 2.63 -27.91 -15.84
C ILE A 45 1.25 -27.25 -15.62
N PRO A 46 0.38 -27.23 -16.65
CA PRO A 46 -0.95 -26.67 -16.51
C PRO A 46 -1.68 -27.43 -15.39
N SER A 47 -2.24 -26.69 -14.43
CA SER A 47 -3.29 -27.22 -13.57
C SER A 47 -4.30 -27.92 -14.46
N GLN A 48 -4.56 -29.21 -14.20
CA GLN A 48 -5.60 -29.97 -14.85
C GLN A 48 -6.94 -29.22 -14.67
N VAL A 49 -7.31 -28.44 -15.68
CA VAL A 49 -8.58 -27.73 -15.77
C VAL A 49 -9.24 -28.25 -17.04
N HIS A 50 -10.40 -28.86 -16.86
CA HIS A 50 -11.24 -29.44 -17.89
C HIS A 50 -11.38 -28.52 -19.12
N PRO A 51 -11.39 -29.07 -20.35
CA PRO A 51 -11.52 -28.28 -21.57
C PRO A 51 -12.99 -27.92 -21.80
N SER A 52 -13.49 -26.87 -21.12
CA SER A 52 -14.80 -26.30 -21.47
C SER A 52 -14.94 -24.79 -21.22
N THR A 53 -13.85 -24.06 -20.98
CA THR A 53 -13.93 -22.62 -20.68
C THR A 53 -13.00 -21.73 -21.50
N LYS A 54 -12.32 -22.26 -22.51
CA LYS A 54 -11.32 -21.53 -23.30
C LYS A 54 -11.88 -20.59 -24.38
N LEU A 55 -13.05 -19.99 -24.22
CA LEU A 55 -13.55 -18.98 -25.17
C LEU A 55 -14.08 -17.65 -24.58
N LEU A 56 -13.84 -17.31 -23.30
CA LEU A 56 -14.39 -16.04 -22.75
C LEU A 56 -13.41 -15.09 -22.04
N PHE A 57 -12.11 -15.36 -21.98
CA PHE A 57 -11.16 -14.50 -21.23
C PHE A 57 -10.13 -13.76 -22.08
N SER A 58 -10.55 -13.29 -23.26
CA SER A 58 -9.81 -12.28 -24.04
C SER A 58 -10.61 -10.98 -24.20
N SER A 59 -11.31 -10.56 -23.15
CA SER A 59 -11.78 -9.18 -23.08
C SER A 59 -10.64 -8.33 -22.47
N PRO A 60 -10.17 -7.26 -23.14
CA PRO A 60 -9.27 -6.30 -22.52
C PRO A 60 -9.90 -5.88 -21.21
N ARG A 61 -9.15 -5.93 -20.10
CA ARG A 61 -9.61 -5.38 -18.81
C ARG A 61 -10.09 -3.96 -19.12
N PRO A 62 -11.40 -3.68 -19.06
CA PRO A 62 -11.88 -2.39 -19.49
C PRO A 62 -11.14 -1.35 -18.64
N PRO A 63 -10.64 -0.25 -19.23
CA PRO A 63 -10.19 0.86 -18.41
C PRO A 63 -11.30 1.13 -17.40
N PHE A 64 -10.95 1.49 -16.17
CA PHE A 64 -11.91 2.00 -15.21
C PHE A 64 -12.48 3.32 -15.78
N TYR A 65 -13.35 3.19 -16.77
CA TYR A 65 -13.97 4.27 -17.50
C TYR A 65 -15.14 4.70 -16.67
N TYR A 66 -14.99 5.89 -16.12
CA TYR A 66 -16.03 6.56 -15.41
C TYR A 66 -17.04 7.06 -16.44
N LYS A 67 -18.22 6.44 -16.50
CA LYS A 67 -19.32 6.91 -17.31
C LYS A 67 -19.85 8.18 -16.63
N LYS A 68 -19.47 9.36 -17.14
CA LYS A 68 -20.16 10.60 -16.78
C LYS A 68 -21.64 10.40 -17.13
N ILE A 69 -22.50 10.36 -16.12
CA ILE A 69 -23.93 10.55 -16.35
C ILE A 69 -24.08 12.04 -16.61
N SER A 70 -24.33 12.42 -17.87
CA SER A 70 -24.73 13.78 -18.20
C SER A 70 -26.18 13.97 -17.74
N GLU A 71 -26.35 14.57 -16.56
CA GLU A 71 -27.65 15.07 -16.12
C GLU A 71 -28.07 16.23 -17.02
N THR A 72 -29.10 15.99 -17.81
CA THR A 72 -29.90 17.04 -18.42
C THR A 72 -30.89 17.53 -17.36
N ALA A 73 -30.75 18.81 -17.04
CA ALA A 73 -31.74 19.73 -16.49
C ALA A 73 -32.96 19.13 -15.76
N ASN A 74 -33.01 19.34 -14.43
CA ASN A 74 -34.22 19.83 -13.77
C ASN A 74 -33.86 20.52 -12.45
N LYS A 75 -33.75 21.85 -12.51
CA LYS A 75 -33.89 22.72 -11.34
C LYS A 75 -35.38 22.75 -10.97
N LYS A 76 -35.72 22.32 -9.76
CA LYS A 76 -36.87 22.87 -9.04
C LYS A 76 -36.50 23.09 -7.59
N ASP A 77 -36.60 24.34 -7.22
CA ASP A 77 -36.41 24.90 -5.89
C ASP A 77 -37.43 24.29 -4.93
N MET A 78 -36.99 23.94 -3.71
CA MET A 78 -37.83 24.01 -2.52
C MET A 78 -36.94 24.24 -1.29
N SER A 79 -37.12 25.43 -0.72
CA SER A 79 -36.78 25.82 0.64
C SER A 79 -37.56 24.98 1.67
N GLY A 80 -36.90 24.54 2.74
CA GLY A 80 -37.58 23.92 3.88
C GLY A 80 -36.61 23.62 5.01
N GLU A 81 -36.83 24.28 6.15
CA GLU A 81 -36.09 24.21 7.40
C GLU A 81 -36.02 22.79 8.00
N SER A 82 -34.96 22.49 8.76
CA SER A 82 -35.10 21.86 10.08
C SER A 82 -33.77 21.75 10.84
N SER A 83 -33.78 22.40 12.00
CA SER A 83 -33.43 21.85 13.30
C SER A 83 -32.03 21.26 13.52
N SER A 84 -31.31 21.99 14.36
CA SER A 84 -30.17 21.62 15.19
C SER A 84 -30.18 20.20 15.76
N GLY A 85 -28.98 19.63 15.87
CA GLY A 85 -28.63 18.75 16.99
C GLY A 85 -27.87 17.50 16.61
N TYR A 86 -26.57 17.61 16.32
CA TYR A 86 -25.66 16.46 16.45
C TYR A 86 -24.41 16.85 17.23
N GLY A 87 -24.31 16.26 18.42
CA GLY A 87 -23.22 16.42 19.36
C GLY A 87 -21.92 15.84 18.80
N SER A 88 -20.89 16.68 18.84
CA SER A 88 -19.50 16.31 18.70
C SER A 88 -19.08 15.44 19.89
N MET A 89 -18.88 14.14 19.67
CA MET A 89 -18.07 13.32 20.57
C MET A 89 -16.99 12.57 19.78
N GLN A 90 -15.76 13.03 20.01
CA GLN A 90 -14.53 12.40 19.58
C GLN A 90 -14.33 11.14 20.46
N SER A 91 -14.31 9.95 19.87
CA SER A 91 -13.66 8.79 20.51
C SER A 91 -12.95 7.92 19.47
N SER A 92 -11.63 7.94 19.62
CA SER A 92 -10.61 7.19 18.89
C SER A 92 -10.83 5.68 18.95
N SER A 93 -11.01 5.06 17.78
CA SER A 93 -10.72 3.65 17.55
C SER A 93 -10.23 3.48 16.11
N SER A 94 -8.97 3.14 15.98
CA SER A 94 -8.13 3.28 14.79
C SER A 94 -8.55 2.43 13.60
N PHE A 95 -9.11 3.07 12.57
CA PHE A 95 -8.81 2.79 11.15
C PHE A 95 -8.42 4.08 10.45
N SER A 96 -7.44 4.78 11.00
CA SER A 96 -6.75 5.83 10.25
C SER A 96 -5.68 5.20 9.37
N ASN A 97 -5.99 5.03 8.09
CA ASN A 97 -4.93 5.10 7.08
C ASN A 97 -4.52 6.57 7.00
N ASN A 98 -3.35 6.88 7.57
CA ASN A 98 -2.69 8.19 7.73
C ASN A 98 -2.93 8.85 9.11
N ILE A 99 -2.09 8.49 10.10
CA ILE A 99 -1.78 9.36 11.25
C ILE A 99 -0.27 9.61 11.27
N ASN A 100 0.05 10.89 11.14
CA ASN A 100 1.32 11.51 11.46
C ASN A 100 1.65 11.28 12.94
N ASN A 101 2.86 10.80 13.20
CA ASN A 101 3.54 11.10 14.46
C ASN A 101 3.87 12.60 14.46
N ASN A 102 3.42 13.34 15.47
CA ASN A 102 4.24 14.35 16.14
C ASN A 102 3.54 15.01 17.34
N GLY A 103 4.22 14.94 18.47
CA GLY A 103 4.06 15.77 19.66
C GLY A 103 4.67 15.01 20.83
N LYS A 104 5.57 15.54 21.66
CA LYS A 104 6.17 16.87 21.81
C LYS A 104 7.35 16.58 22.74
N ALA A 105 8.60 16.73 22.28
CA ALA A 105 9.72 16.87 23.18
C ALA A 105 9.93 18.37 23.37
N SER A 106 9.73 18.83 24.61
CA SER A 106 10.18 20.14 25.08
C SER A 106 11.67 20.23 24.79
N PHE A 107 12.07 21.19 23.96
CA PHE A 107 13.46 21.49 23.66
C PHE A 107 13.82 22.69 24.54
N ASP A 108 14.39 22.40 25.71
CA ASP A 108 15.09 23.40 26.48
C ASP A 108 16.44 23.67 25.82
N GLU A 109 16.65 24.96 25.60
CA GLU A 109 17.80 25.63 25.04
C GLU A 109 19.01 25.50 25.98
N TYR A 110 20.07 24.84 25.52
CA TYR A 110 21.39 24.87 26.16
C TYR A 110 22.45 25.03 25.08
N GLU A 111 23.26 26.07 25.23
CA GLU A 111 24.40 26.40 24.37
C GLU A 111 25.62 25.52 24.67
N GLU A 112 26.24 25.07 23.57
CA GLU A 112 27.66 24.82 23.27
C GLU A 112 28.63 24.16 24.29
N ASP A 113 29.19 22.99 23.89
CA ASP A 113 30.59 22.58 24.08
C ASP A 113 30.88 21.40 23.13
N GLY A 114 31.98 21.50 22.38
CA GLY A 114 32.42 20.45 21.47
C GLY A 114 33.22 19.35 22.15
N THR A 115 32.86 18.09 21.89
CA THR A 115 33.83 16.99 21.94
C THR A 115 33.54 15.98 20.83
N SER A 116 34.43 15.98 19.85
CA SER A 116 34.61 14.93 18.85
C SER A 116 35.05 13.65 19.55
N SER A 117 34.15 12.67 19.70
CA SER A 117 34.53 11.30 20.02
C SER A 117 34.06 10.34 18.94
N SER A 118 35.04 9.92 18.16
CA SER A 118 35.02 8.76 17.28
C SER A 118 34.79 7.50 18.10
N ASP A 119 33.58 6.95 18.06
CA ASP A 119 33.34 5.57 18.46
C ASP A 119 32.75 4.77 17.29
N GLN A 120 33.63 4.02 16.63
CA GLN A 120 33.28 2.96 15.70
C GLN A 120 32.91 1.72 16.51
N SER A 121 31.64 1.60 16.91
CA SER A 121 31.09 0.32 17.34
C SER A 121 30.16 -0.28 16.28
N LEU A 122 30.46 -1.53 15.97
CA LEU A 122 29.84 -2.41 14.98
C LEU A 122 28.43 -2.81 15.44
N HIS A 123 27.48 -1.87 15.50
CA HIS A 123 26.08 -2.13 15.84
C HIS A 123 25.22 -2.31 14.58
N GLY A 124 24.39 -3.35 14.61
CA GLY A 124 23.63 -3.97 13.52
C GLY A 124 23.07 -3.04 12.43
N TYR A 125 23.00 -3.59 11.21
CA TYR A 125 22.32 -3.05 10.04
C TYR A 125 20.82 -2.79 10.31
N THR A 126 20.50 -1.78 11.11
CA THR A 126 19.15 -1.23 11.17
C THR A 126 18.95 -0.48 9.86
N ARG A 127 17.92 -0.88 9.10
CA ARG A 127 17.56 -0.16 7.87
C ARG A 127 17.16 1.25 8.27
N LYS A 128 17.93 2.24 7.82
CA LYS A 128 17.58 3.66 8.01
C LYS A 128 16.20 3.90 7.41
N TYR A 129 15.29 4.44 8.22
CA TYR A 129 13.94 4.78 7.77
C TYR A 129 14.01 5.89 6.72
N LYS A 130 13.39 5.63 5.56
CA LYS A 130 13.22 6.65 4.52
C LYS A 130 12.11 7.61 4.96
N ARG A 131 12.37 8.91 4.92
CA ARG A 131 11.36 9.91 5.24
C ARG A 131 10.33 10.01 4.11
N HIS A 132 9.07 10.23 4.47
CA HIS A 132 7.98 10.50 3.53
C HIS A 132 7.63 11.99 3.52
N PRO A 133 7.15 12.56 2.38
CA PRO A 133 6.66 13.93 2.36
C PRO A 133 5.45 14.09 3.29
N LYS A 134 5.29 15.28 3.87
CA LYS A 134 4.11 15.60 4.67
C LYS A 134 2.85 15.63 3.78
N PRO A 135 1.69 15.16 4.26
CA PRO A 135 0.44 15.30 3.53
C PRO A 135 0.03 16.78 3.44
N ASP A 136 -0.64 17.16 2.36
CA ASP A 136 -1.25 18.50 2.25
C ASP A 136 -2.56 18.55 3.05
N ILE A 137 -2.73 19.64 3.81
CA ILE A 137 -3.92 19.94 4.60
C ILE A 137 -5.05 20.48 3.69
N HIS A 138 -4.70 21.13 2.58
CA HIS A 138 -5.67 21.76 1.67
C HIS A 138 -6.19 20.82 0.58
N ALA A 139 -5.56 19.65 0.41
CA ALA A 139 -6.00 18.68 -0.58
C ALA A 139 -7.32 18.02 -0.12
N PRO A 140 -8.30 17.84 -1.02
CA PRO A 140 -9.53 17.14 -0.67
C PRO A 140 -9.20 15.70 -0.27
N VAL A 141 -9.97 15.16 0.68
CA VAL A 141 -9.78 13.80 1.18
C VAL A 141 -10.54 12.82 0.29
N LYS A 142 -9.88 11.73 -0.08
CA LYS A 142 -10.49 10.69 -0.90
C LYS A 142 -11.62 10.00 -0.11
N PRO A 143 -12.83 9.88 -0.68
CA PRO A 143 -13.97 9.28 0.01
C PRO A 143 -13.80 7.75 0.16
N PRO A 144 -14.44 7.15 1.16
CA PRO A 144 -14.46 5.70 1.34
C PRO A 144 -15.17 4.98 0.19
N SER A 145 -14.80 3.72 -0.06
CA SER A 145 -15.56 2.86 -0.97
C SER A 145 -16.84 2.35 -0.32
N ALA A 146 -17.75 1.79 -1.12
CA ALA A 146 -19.02 1.23 -0.65
C ALA A 146 -18.84 0.26 0.54
N TYR A 147 -17.91 -0.70 0.40
CA TYR A 147 -17.58 -1.63 1.48
C TYR A 147 -17.03 -0.92 2.71
N VAL A 148 -16.18 0.10 2.54
CA VAL A 148 -15.60 0.82 3.68
C VAL A 148 -16.68 1.61 4.43
N MET A 149 -17.61 2.25 3.71
CA MET A 149 -18.77 2.94 4.30
C MET A 149 -19.59 1.97 5.15
N PHE A 150 -20.03 0.85 4.54
CA PHE A 150 -20.71 -0.23 5.26
C PHE A 150 -19.90 -0.72 6.47
N SER A 151 -18.61 -0.98 6.29
CA SER A 151 -17.76 -1.49 7.37
C SER A 151 -17.64 -0.53 8.55
N ASN A 152 -17.70 0.78 8.30
CA ASN A 152 -17.68 1.79 9.35
C ASN A 152 -19.00 1.82 10.11
N ASP A 153 -20.14 1.76 9.39
CA ASP A 153 -21.47 1.69 10.01
C ASP A 153 -21.61 0.43 10.87
N SER A 154 -21.22 -0.74 10.34
CA SER A 154 -21.26 -2.00 11.09
C SER A 154 -20.30 -1.99 12.29
N ARG A 155 -19.11 -1.40 12.16
CA ARG A 155 -18.20 -1.24 13.31
C ARG A 155 -18.78 -0.33 14.38
N ALA A 156 -19.47 0.74 13.99
CA ALA A 156 -20.12 1.65 14.94
C ALA A 156 -21.20 0.91 15.74
N GLN A 157 -21.98 0.05 15.09
CA GLN A 157 -22.98 -0.81 15.76
C GLN A 157 -22.34 -1.85 16.69
N LEU A 158 -21.17 -2.37 16.33
CA LEU A 158 -20.49 -3.44 17.09
C LEU A 158 -19.53 -2.92 18.17
N LYS A 159 -19.36 -1.60 18.30
CA LYS A 159 -18.36 -0.97 19.19
C LYS A 159 -18.62 -1.27 20.67
N ASP A 160 -19.87 -1.49 21.05
CA ASP A 160 -20.28 -1.67 22.45
C ASP A 160 -20.16 -3.11 22.95
N HIS A 161 -19.79 -4.06 22.07
CA HIS A 161 -19.77 -5.49 22.40
C HIS A 161 -18.42 -6.01 22.94
N ASN A 162 -17.45 -5.13 23.28
CA ASN A 162 -16.10 -5.49 23.75
C ASN A 162 -15.36 -6.52 22.86
N LEU A 163 -15.68 -6.55 21.57
CA LEU A 163 -15.08 -7.48 20.61
C LEU A 163 -13.70 -6.99 20.16
N SER A 164 -12.79 -7.94 19.90
CA SER A 164 -11.51 -7.63 19.28
C SER A 164 -11.71 -7.11 17.87
N PHE A 165 -10.82 -6.22 17.41
CA PHE A 165 -10.85 -5.74 16.04
C PHE A 165 -10.90 -6.89 15.00
N ALA A 166 -10.15 -7.96 15.24
CA ALA A 166 -10.12 -9.10 14.34
C ALA A 166 -11.48 -9.82 14.26
N GLU A 167 -12.23 -9.86 15.35
CA GLU A 167 -13.58 -10.46 15.42
C GLU A 167 -14.59 -9.58 14.71
N ILE A 168 -14.55 -8.27 14.97
CA ILE A 168 -15.39 -7.29 14.27
C ILE A 168 -15.13 -7.36 12.76
N ALA A 169 -13.88 -7.44 12.32
CA ALA A 169 -13.54 -7.56 10.90
C ALA A 169 -14.10 -8.83 10.25
N LYS A 170 -14.13 -9.97 10.98
CA LYS A 170 -14.76 -11.21 10.50
C LYS A 170 -16.27 -11.04 10.35
N ILE A 171 -16.93 -10.52 11.38
CA ILE A 171 -18.39 -10.30 11.40
C ILE A 171 -18.81 -9.37 10.24
N VAL A 172 -18.15 -8.21 10.11
CA VAL A 172 -18.44 -7.24 9.04
C VAL A 172 -18.23 -7.85 7.65
N GLY A 173 -17.17 -8.63 7.47
CA GLY A 173 -16.90 -9.31 6.21
C GLY A 173 -17.98 -10.35 5.85
N GLU A 174 -18.51 -11.07 6.83
CA GLU A 174 -19.63 -11.99 6.64
C GLU A 174 -20.95 -11.26 6.36
N GLN A 175 -21.24 -10.18 7.09
CA GLN A 175 -22.43 -9.38 6.88
C GLN A 175 -22.44 -8.80 5.47
N TRP A 176 -21.33 -8.24 4.98
CA TRP A 176 -21.25 -7.72 3.61
C TRP A 176 -21.48 -8.79 2.53
N LYS A 177 -21.04 -10.03 2.77
CA LYS A 177 -21.27 -11.16 1.85
C LYS A 177 -22.73 -11.60 1.84
N LYS A 178 -23.41 -11.50 2.99
CA LYS A 178 -24.83 -11.88 3.17
C LYS A 178 -25.81 -10.74 2.84
N LEU A 179 -25.31 -9.52 2.70
CA LEU A 179 -26.10 -8.32 2.42
C LEU A 179 -26.83 -8.45 1.08
N ASP A 180 -28.08 -7.99 1.01
CA ASP A 180 -28.85 -8.04 -0.22
C ASP A 180 -28.26 -7.12 -1.29
N ALA A 181 -28.49 -7.46 -2.56
CA ALA A 181 -28.02 -6.67 -3.69
C ALA A 181 -28.58 -5.24 -3.65
N ARG A 182 -29.82 -5.02 -3.19
CA ARG A 182 -30.41 -3.67 -3.11
C ARG A 182 -29.74 -2.81 -2.05
N GLU A 183 -29.51 -3.37 -0.86
CA GLU A 183 -28.83 -2.66 0.22
C GLU A 183 -27.38 -2.35 -0.14
N LYS A 184 -26.71 -3.32 -0.76
CA LYS A 184 -25.36 -3.14 -1.30
C LYS A 184 -25.31 -2.02 -2.35
N GLN A 185 -26.31 -1.95 -3.22
CA GLN A 185 -26.42 -0.92 -4.25
C GLN A 185 -26.53 0.48 -3.66
N VAL A 186 -27.21 0.68 -2.53
CA VAL A 186 -27.26 1.98 -1.85
C VAL A 186 -25.86 2.45 -1.46
N TYR A 187 -25.04 1.57 -0.87
CA TYR A 187 -23.64 1.89 -0.55
C TYR A 187 -22.80 2.15 -1.80
N GLU A 188 -23.02 1.42 -2.89
CA GLU A 188 -22.34 1.63 -4.17
C GLU A 188 -22.69 2.99 -4.79
N CYS A 189 -23.97 3.36 -4.83
CA CYS A 189 -24.43 4.67 -5.30
C CYS A 189 -23.87 5.81 -4.44
N ASN A 190 -23.88 5.66 -3.11
CA ASN A 190 -23.33 6.66 -2.20
C ASN A 190 -21.82 6.85 -2.39
N ALA A 191 -21.08 5.75 -2.51
CA ALA A 191 -19.64 5.81 -2.76
C ALA A 191 -19.29 6.40 -4.13
N MET A 192 -20.11 6.13 -5.15
CA MET A 192 -19.95 6.70 -6.49
C MET A 192 -20.17 8.22 -6.46
N ARG A 193 -21.29 8.68 -5.86
CA ARG A 193 -21.58 10.11 -5.70
C ARG A 193 -20.48 10.84 -4.94
N ALA A 194 -20.07 10.32 -3.78
CA ALA A 194 -19.00 10.92 -2.99
C ALA A 194 -17.68 11.00 -3.78
N LYS A 195 -17.38 9.99 -4.60
CA LYS A 195 -16.22 9.99 -5.49
C LYS A 195 -16.30 11.08 -6.56
N ASP A 196 -17.49 11.36 -7.10
CA ASP A 196 -17.69 12.38 -8.12
C ASP A 196 -17.48 13.77 -7.54
N GLU A 197 -18.06 14.03 -6.37
CA GLU A 197 -17.85 15.25 -5.60
C GLU A 197 -16.36 15.46 -5.28
N TYR A 198 -15.66 14.40 -4.89
CA TYR A 198 -14.21 14.44 -4.65
C TYR A 198 -13.41 14.76 -5.92
N ILE A 199 -13.78 14.19 -7.06
CA ILE A 199 -13.09 14.48 -8.33
C ILE A 199 -13.27 15.96 -8.70
N ASP A 200 -14.47 16.50 -8.55
CA ASP A 200 -14.74 17.91 -8.81
C ASP A 200 -13.98 18.81 -7.84
N ALA A 201 -13.97 18.50 -6.54
CA ALA A 201 -13.18 19.20 -5.54
C ALA A 201 -11.68 19.16 -5.85
N LEU A 202 -11.16 18.01 -6.27
CA LEU A 202 -9.76 17.83 -6.64
C LEU A 202 -9.39 18.66 -7.88
N ASN A 203 -10.29 18.74 -8.86
CA ASN A 203 -10.08 19.56 -10.05
C ASN A 203 -10.05 21.05 -9.71
N ARG A 204 -10.91 21.52 -8.80
CA ARG A 204 -10.85 22.89 -8.27
C ARG A 204 -9.55 23.15 -7.52
N TYR A 205 -9.19 22.26 -6.59
CA TYR A 205 -7.97 22.37 -5.80
C TYR A 205 -6.69 22.43 -6.67
N LYS A 206 -6.61 21.69 -7.77
CA LYS A 206 -5.46 21.76 -8.69
C LYS A 206 -5.21 23.15 -9.31
N GLN A 207 -6.24 24.00 -9.36
CA GLN A 207 -6.13 25.37 -9.91
C GLN A 207 -5.69 26.38 -8.85
N THR A 208 -5.65 25.98 -7.57
CA THR A 208 -5.36 26.87 -6.45
C THR A 208 -3.85 27.11 -6.27
N PRO A 209 -3.43 28.27 -5.71
CA PRO A 209 -2.02 28.51 -5.39
C PRO A 209 -1.49 27.56 -4.32
N GLU A 210 -2.34 27.04 -3.42
CA GLU A 210 -2.00 26.04 -2.40
C GLU A 210 -1.44 24.77 -3.05
N TYR A 211 -2.11 24.26 -4.09
CA TYR A 211 -1.63 23.10 -4.83
C TYR A 211 -0.25 23.34 -5.43
N ARG A 212 -0.01 24.53 -6.01
CA ARG A 212 1.30 24.89 -6.58
C ARG A 212 2.39 24.92 -5.51
N LYS A 213 2.12 25.51 -4.33
CA LYS A 213 3.05 25.52 -3.19
C LYS A 213 3.37 24.09 -2.73
N TYR A 214 2.36 23.23 -2.66
CA TYR A 214 2.55 21.83 -2.28
C TYR A 214 3.37 21.06 -3.31
N GLN A 215 3.15 21.28 -4.61
CA GLN A 215 3.97 20.68 -5.67
C GLN A 215 5.44 21.12 -5.59
N ALA A 216 5.71 22.40 -5.31
CA ALA A 216 7.07 22.89 -5.09
C ALA A 216 7.72 22.21 -3.86
N TYR A 217 6.99 22.11 -2.74
CA TYR A 217 7.43 21.37 -1.57
C TYR A 217 7.79 19.90 -1.87
N LEU A 218 6.96 19.20 -2.67
CA LEU A 218 7.23 17.82 -3.07
C LEU A 218 8.50 17.71 -3.93
N ALA A 219 8.73 18.65 -4.83
CA ALA A 219 9.95 18.70 -5.64
C ALA A 219 11.20 18.92 -4.78
N ASP A 220 11.15 19.88 -3.86
CA ASP A 220 12.24 20.17 -2.92
C ASP A 220 12.53 19.00 -1.99
N PHE A 221 11.47 18.37 -1.46
CA PHE A 221 11.59 17.19 -0.61
C PHE A 221 12.28 16.04 -1.35
N LYS A 222 11.88 15.78 -2.61
CA LYS A 222 12.49 14.75 -3.44
C LYS A 222 13.96 15.06 -3.73
N SER A 223 14.27 16.31 -4.08
CA SER A 223 15.64 16.76 -4.33
C SER A 223 16.55 16.54 -3.12
N LYS A 224 16.11 16.95 -1.92
CA LYS A 224 16.85 16.75 -0.67
C LYS A 224 17.06 15.26 -0.35
N GLN A 225 16.05 14.43 -0.58
CA GLN A 225 16.17 12.98 -0.41
C GLN A 225 17.19 12.36 -1.38
N ASP A 226 17.18 12.78 -2.65
CA ASP A 226 18.11 12.28 -3.66
C ASP A 226 19.55 12.72 -3.35
N GLU A 227 19.75 13.95 -2.87
CA GLU A 227 21.06 14.46 -2.44
C GLU A 227 21.60 13.73 -1.21
N GLU A 228 20.76 13.48 -0.20
CA GLU A 228 21.11 12.68 0.97
C GLU A 228 21.53 11.26 0.56
N ASN A 229 20.77 10.62 -0.33
CA ASN A 229 21.10 9.30 -0.86
C ASN A 229 22.44 9.31 -1.62
N LYS A 230 22.69 10.33 -2.44
CA LYS A 230 23.98 10.52 -3.14
C LYS A 230 25.12 10.71 -2.14
N ARG A 231 24.92 11.49 -1.07
CA ARG A 231 25.91 11.71 0.00
C ARG A 231 26.25 10.40 0.71
N ILE A 232 25.24 9.61 1.09
CA ILE A 232 25.42 8.29 1.70
C ILE A 232 26.18 7.36 0.76
N MET A 233 25.83 7.31 -0.53
CA MET A 233 26.53 6.49 -1.51
C MET A 233 28.01 6.90 -1.67
N ARG A 234 28.30 8.21 -1.74
CA ARG A 234 29.67 8.73 -1.80
C ARG A 234 30.47 8.34 -0.56
N GLN A 235 29.89 8.47 0.63
CA GLN A 235 30.53 8.06 1.89
C GLN A 235 30.82 6.56 1.90
N ARG A 236 29.85 5.72 1.53
CA ARG A 236 30.04 4.26 1.44
C ARG A 236 31.13 3.88 0.44
N LYS A 237 31.22 4.57 -0.71
CA LYS A 237 32.30 4.36 -1.69
C LYS A 237 33.66 4.74 -1.10
N ARG A 238 33.77 5.88 -0.41
CA ARG A 238 35.04 6.30 0.25
C ARG A 238 35.49 5.30 1.30
N VAL A 239 34.58 4.86 2.17
CA VAL A 239 34.89 3.83 3.19
C VAL A 239 35.33 2.52 2.55
N LYS A 240 34.67 2.07 1.47
CA LYS A 240 35.05 0.86 0.74
C LYS A 240 36.45 0.95 0.11
N MET A 241 36.80 2.11 -0.47
CA MET A 241 38.11 2.30 -1.11
C MET A 241 39.26 2.43 -0.10
N ASN A 242 38.98 2.95 1.10
CA ASN A 242 39.97 3.11 2.16
C ASN A 242 40.07 1.89 3.10
N SER A 243 39.26 0.85 2.87
CA SER A 243 39.36 -0.40 3.63
C SER A 243 40.63 -1.15 3.20
N PRO A 244 41.54 -1.50 4.12
CA PRO A 244 42.70 -2.32 3.80
C PRO A 244 42.23 -3.63 3.17
N ASN A 245 42.81 -3.98 2.02
CA ASN A 245 42.60 -5.26 1.37
C ASN A 245 43.15 -6.35 2.30
N SER A 246 42.31 -6.92 3.16
CA SER A 246 42.67 -8.08 3.99
C SER A 246 42.69 -9.34 3.12
N ASN A 247 43.61 -9.38 2.16
CA ASN A 247 44.09 -10.61 1.56
C ASN A 247 45.53 -10.79 2.03
N ARG A 248 45.67 -11.51 3.15
CA ARG A 248 46.84 -12.31 3.49
C ARG A 248 46.34 -13.58 4.16
#